data_AF-A0A968KJ54-F1
#
_entry.id   AF-A0A968KJ54-F1
#
_cell.length_a   1.000
_cell.length_b   1.000
_cell.length_c   1.000
_cell.angle_alpha   90.00
_cell.angle_beta   90.00
_cell.angle_gamma   90.00
#
_symmetry.space_group_name_H-M   'P 1'
#
loop_
_entity.id
_entity.type
_entity.pdbx_description
1 polymer ?
#
loop_
_entity_poly.entity_id
_entity_poly.type
_entity_poly.pdbx_seq_one_letter_code
_entity_poly.pdbx_strand_id
1 'polypeptide(L)'
;MNKGSGFRQGLGYAIRLGAELAVGILFGAALGYGADRWLGTSPWLLALGILLGTGAGFMNVFRAAQEMEKLFEEEEVRKDQPETKPDNDNDPKKL
;
A
#
# COMPACT_ATOMS: atom_id res chain seq x y z
N MET A 1 15.94 -4.02 -26.88
CA MET A 1 14.96 -4.68 -26.00
C MET A 1 15.12 -4.14 -24.58
N ASN A 2 14.27 -3.22 -24.14
CA ASN A 2 14.38 -2.63 -22.80
C ASN A 2 13.68 -3.53 -21.77
N LYS A 3 14.41 -4.50 -21.21
CA LYS A 3 13.93 -5.41 -20.15
C LYS A 3 14.00 -4.78 -18.74
N GLY A 4 14.40 -3.51 -18.62
CA GLY A 4 14.66 -2.85 -17.34
C GLY A 4 13.43 -2.28 -16.62
N SER A 5 12.29 -2.09 -17.30
CA SER A 5 11.12 -1.44 -16.71
C SER A 5 10.32 -2.36 -15.77
N GLY A 6 9.99 -3.58 -16.22
CA GLY A 6 9.19 -4.52 -15.44
C GLY A 6 9.87 -4.97 -14.13
N PHE A 7 11.19 -5.16 -14.15
CA PHE A 7 11.95 -5.50 -12.95
C PHE A 7 11.94 -4.37 -11.91
N ARG A 8 12.10 -3.11 -12.35
CA ARG A 8 12.09 -1.94 -11.46
C ARG A 8 10.71 -1.70 -10.86
N GLN A 9 9.65 -1.94 -11.63
CA GLN A 9 8.26 -1.89 -11.14
C GLN A 9 8.01 -2.97 -10.07
N GLY A 10 8.35 -4.24 -10.35
CA GLY A 10 8.21 -5.32 -9.38
C GLY A 10 9.02 -5.10 -8.09
N LEU A 11 10.23 -4.55 -8.23
CA LEU A 11 11.06 -4.20 -7.08
C LEU A 11 10.46 -3.07 -6.24
N GLY A 12 9.91 -2.02 -6.87
CA GLY A 12 9.25 -0.93 -6.17
C GLY A 12 8.06 -1.40 -5.34
N TYR A 13 7.27 -2.33 -5.88
CA TYR A 13 6.17 -2.95 -5.15
C TYR A 13 6.64 -3.81 -3.97
N ALA A 14 7.64 -4.67 -4.19
CA ALA A 14 8.19 -5.49 -3.12
C ALA A 14 8.75 -4.65 -1.96
N ILE A 15 9.45 -3.55 -2.28
CA ILE A 15 9.97 -2.60 -1.28
C ILE A 15 8.83 -1.95 -0.50
N ARG A 16 7.77 -1.50 -1.18
CA ARG A 16 6.62 -0.87 -0.51
C ARG A 16 5.92 -1.84 0.46
N LEU A 17 5.63 -3.06 0.00
CA LEU A 17 5.00 -4.08 0.85
C LEU A 17 5.90 -4.44 2.04
N GLY A 18 7.21 -4.62 1.80
CA GLY A 18 8.18 -4.87 2.87
C GLY A 18 8.27 -3.72 3.88
N ALA A 19 8.23 -2.47 3.40
CA ALA A 19 8.25 -1.29 4.27
C ALA A 19 6.99 -1.20 5.14
N GLU A 20 5.81 -1.49 4.61
CA GLU A 20 4.56 -1.48 5.39
C GLU A 20 4.59 -2.51 6.53
N LEU A 21 5.11 -3.72 6.27
CA LEU A 21 5.33 -4.73 7.31
C LEU A 21 6.35 -4.26 8.34
N ALA A 22 7.50 -3.76 7.87
CA ALA A 22 8.58 -3.32 8.75
C ALA A 22 8.12 -2.19 9.68
N VAL A 23 7.35 -1.23 9.18
CA VAL A 23 6.79 -0.14 9.99
C VAL A 23 5.87 -0.67 11.09
N GLY A 24 4.97 -1.61 10.77
CA GLY A 24 4.07 -2.23 11.76
C GLY A 24 4.83 -2.95 12.87
N ILE A 25 5.84 -3.73 12.51
CA ILE A 25 6.68 -4.47 13.45
C ILE A 25 7.48 -3.51 14.34
N LEU A 26 8.14 -2.52 13.75
CA LEU A 26 8.96 -1.54 14.48
C LEU A 26 8.09 -0.71 15.44
N PHE A 27 6.89 -0.32 15.01
CA PHE A 27 5.95 0.41 15.86
C PHE A 27 5.49 -0.45 17.05
N GLY A 28 5.10 -1.70 16.80
CA GLY A 28 4.71 -2.64 17.86
C GLY A 28 5.86 -2.96 18.83
N ALA A 29 7.07 -3.14 18.31
CA ALA A 29 8.27 -3.35 19.12
C ALA A 29 8.61 -2.13 19.99
N ALA A 30 8.55 -0.93 19.43
CA ALA A 30 8.82 0.31 20.16
C ALA A 30 7.80 0.52 21.30
N LEU A 31 6.52 0.31 21.03
CA LEU A 31 5.46 0.37 22.04
C LEU A 31 5.64 -0.71 23.11
N GLY A 32 5.88 -1.96 22.71
CA GLY A 32 6.09 -3.07 23.64
C GLY A 32 7.31 -2.86 24.53
N TYR A 33 8.41 -2.36 23.97
CA TYR A 33 9.63 -2.02 24.73
C TYR A 33 9.40 -0.88 25.72
N GLY A 34 8.72 0.20 25.30
CA GLY A 34 8.38 1.30 26.17
C GLY A 34 7.48 0.88 27.34
N ALA A 35 6.49 0.03 27.06
CA ALA A 35 5.59 -0.52 28.06
C ALA A 35 6.32 -1.47 29.03
N ASP A 36 7.16 -2.37 28.51
CA ASP A 36 7.99 -3.25 29.33
C ASP A 36 8.91 -2.47 30.28
N ARG A 37 9.47 -1.35 29.82
CA ARG A 37 10.34 -0.50 30.65
C ARG A 37 9.58 0.20 31.77
N TRP A 38 8.32 0.57 31.53
CA TRP A 38 7.47 1.27 32.49
C TRP A 38 6.87 0.32 33.52
N LEU A 39 6.47 -0.88 33.10
CA LEU A 39 5.82 -1.89 33.94
C LEU A 39 6.79 -2.87 34.60
N GLY A 40 8.05 -2.92 34.15
CA GLY A 40 9.06 -3.85 34.67
C GLY A 40 8.83 -5.31 34.24
N THR A 41 8.04 -5.54 33.21
CA THR A 41 7.56 -6.86 32.73
C THR A 41 8.47 -7.50 31.67
N SER A 42 9.68 -6.96 31.47
CA SER A 42 10.58 -7.38 30.38
C SER A 42 10.79 -8.90 30.32
N PRO A 43 10.61 -9.57 29.16
CA PRO A 43 10.28 -9.04 27.82
C PRO A 43 8.87 -9.44 27.32
N TRP A 44 7.86 -9.50 28.19
CA TRP A 44 6.53 -10.03 27.82
C TRP A 44 5.72 -9.09 26.93
N LEU A 45 5.69 -7.77 27.20
CA LEU A 45 4.93 -6.84 26.35
C LEU A 45 5.66 -6.54 25.05
N LEU A 46 6.99 -6.63 24.99
CA LEU A 46 7.73 -6.57 23.74
C LEU A 46 7.34 -7.72 22.81
N ALA A 47 7.29 -8.96 23.33
CA ALA A 47 6.88 -10.11 22.54
C ALA A 47 5.45 -9.94 22.00
N LEU A 48 4.51 -9.53 22.87
CA LEU A 48 3.13 -9.28 22.48
C LEU A 48 3.04 -8.11 21.48
N GLY A 49 3.78 -7.03 21.70
CA GLY A 49 3.83 -5.86 20.84
C GLY A 49 4.33 -6.18 19.44
N ILE A 50 5.35 -7.04 19.31
CA ILE A 50 5.82 -7.51 18.01
C ILE A 50 4.76 -8.36 17.30
N LEU A 51 4.07 -9.27 18.02
CA LEU A 51 3.01 -10.09 17.43
C LEU A 51 1.85 -9.22 16.91
N LEU A 52 1.41 -8.26 17.72
CA LEU A 52 0.35 -7.31 17.34
C LEU A 52 0.79 -6.41 16.20
N GLY A 53 2.02 -5.88 16.24
CA GLY A 53 2.59 -5.04 15.17
C GLY A 53 2.72 -5.79 13.85
N THR A 54 3.09 -7.07 13.92
CA THR A 54 3.13 -7.96 12.75
C THR A 54 1.74 -8.18 12.18
N GLY A 55 0.74 -8.46 13.02
CA GLY A 55 -0.66 -8.61 12.60
C GLY A 55 -1.21 -7.34 11.93
N ALA A 56 -0.94 -6.17 12.52
CA ALA A 56 -1.31 -4.88 11.94
C ALA A 56 -0.58 -4.61 10.61
N GLY A 57 0.71 -4.96 10.51
CA GLY A 57 1.48 -4.86 9.27
C GLY A 57 0.90 -5.70 8.14
N PHE A 58 0.52 -6.95 8.42
CA PHE A 58 -0.16 -7.80 7.44
C PHE A 58 -1.47 -7.20 6.95
N MET A 59 -2.28 -6.65 7.86
CA MET A 59 -3.55 -6.01 7.50
C MET A 59 -3.34 -4.80 6.58
N ASN A 60 -2.27 -4.03 6.78
CA ASN A 60 -1.91 -2.93 5.87
C ASN A 60 -1.50 -3.45 4.48
N VAL A 61 -0.67 -4.50 4.41
CA VAL A 61 -0.26 -5.07 3.12
C VAL A 61 -1.41 -5.68 2.35
N PHE A 62 -2.33 -6.38 3.02
CA PHE A 62 -3.53 -6.88 2.36
C PHE A 62 -4.38 -5.74 1.78
N ARG A 63 -4.48 -4.61 2.50
CA ARG A 63 -5.18 -3.44 1.98
C ARG A 63 -4.46 -2.84 0.77
N ALA A 64 -3.13 -2.74 0.81
CA ALA A 64 -2.33 -2.25 -0.31
C ALA A 64 -2.43 -3.17 -1.55
N ALA A 65 -2.53 -4.48 -1.34
CA ALA A 65 -2.75 -5.44 -2.40
C ALA A 65 -4.15 -5.29 -3.03
N GLN A 66 -5.19 -5.14 -2.21
CA GLN A 66 -6.57 -4.93 -2.70
C GLN A 66 -6.75 -3.60 -3.44
N GLU A 67 -6.08 -2.52 -3.00
CA GLU A 67 -6.08 -1.26 -3.72
C GLU A 67 -5.46 -1.39 -5.11
N MET A 68 -4.39 -2.19 -5.26
CA MET A 68 -3.80 -2.45 -6.57
C MET A 68 -4.76 -3.21 -7.49
N GLU A 69 -5.45 -4.23 -6.98
CA GLU A 69 -6.43 -5.02 -7.75
C GLU A 69 -7.55 -4.13 -8.32
N LYS A 70 -8.13 -3.25 -7.49
CA LYS A 70 -9.16 -2.29 -7.93
C LYS A 70 -8.68 -1.31 -8.99
N LEU A 71 -7.43 -0.86 -8.90
CA LEU A 71 -6.85 0.04 -9.90
C LEU A 71 -6.68 -0.66 -11.25
N PHE A 72 -6.34 -1.95 -11.27
CA PHE A 72 -6.28 -2.73 -12.50
C PHE A 72 -7.68 -2.93 -13.10
N GLU A 73 -8.68 -3.22 -12.27
CA GLU A 73 -10.09 -3.31 -12.72
C GLU A 73 -10.62 -1.98 -13.29
N GLU A 74 -10.37 -0.85 -12.62
CA GLU A 74 -10.77 0.48 -13.11
C GLU A 74 -10.05 0.87 -14.41
N GLU A 75 -8.78 0.48 -14.58
CA GLU A 75 -8.04 0.74 -15.82
C GLU A 75 -8.56 -0.11 -16.99
N GLU A 76 -9.02 -1.33 -16.71
CA GLU A 76 -9.66 -2.22 -17.69
C GLU A 76 -11.06 -1.71 -18.08
N VAL A 77 -11.88 -1.30 -17.10
CA VAL A 77 -13.21 -0.70 -17.34
C VAL A 77 -13.09 0.63 -18.10
N ARG A 78 -12.07 1.45 -17.82
CA ARG A 78 -11.83 2.71 -18.55
C ARG A 78 -11.38 2.47 -20.00
N LYS A 79 -10.74 1.33 -20.29
CA LYS A 79 -10.36 0.97 -21.67
C LYS A 79 -11.56 0.55 -22.52
N ASP A 80 -12.60 -0.01 -21.92
CA ASP A 80 -13.85 -0.40 -22.61
C ASP A 80 -14.91 0.70 -22.64
N GLN A 81 -14.77 1.76 -21.83
CA GLN A 81 -15.58 2.96 -22.03
C GLN A 81 -15.11 3.71 -23.29
N PRO A 82 -16.01 3.96 -24.28
CA PRO A 82 -15.66 4.85 -25.37
C PRO A 82 -15.29 6.20 -24.77
N GLU A 83 -14.17 6.79 -25.19
CA GLU A 83 -13.90 8.21 -24.96
C GLU A 83 -15.15 8.99 -25.37
N THR A 84 -15.98 9.38 -24.40
CA THR A 84 -16.93 10.45 -24.60
C THR A 84 -16.06 11.70 -24.66
N LYS A 85 -15.57 11.99 -25.88
CA LYS A 85 -15.09 13.33 -26.22
C LYS A 85 -16.09 14.30 -25.60
N PRO A 86 -15.65 15.27 -24.78
CA PRO A 86 -16.55 16.33 -24.38
C PRO A 86 -17.06 16.94 -25.70
N ASP A 87 -18.36 16.78 -25.96
CA ASP A 87 -19.01 17.37 -27.11
C ASP A 87 -18.95 18.88 -26.89
N ASN A 88 -17.87 19.50 -27.39
CA ASN A 88 -17.71 20.93 -27.33
C ASN A 88 -18.53 21.52 -28.47
N ASP A 89 -19.85 21.54 -28.26
CA ASP A 89 -20.83 22.23 -29.10
C ASP A 89 -20.67 23.76 -29.10
N ASN A 90 -19.69 24.30 -28.36
CA ASN A 90 -19.34 25.72 -28.35
C ASN A 90 -18.12 26.04 -29.23
N ASP A 91 -18.09 25.57 -30.49
CA ASP A 91 -17.17 26.13 -31.50
C ASP A 91 -17.78 27.41 -32.11
N PRO A 92 -17.31 28.62 -31.77
CA PRO A 92 -17.83 29.87 -32.31
C PRO A 92 -17.49 30.08 -33.80
N LYS A 93 -16.94 29.10 -34.53
CA LYS A 93 -16.55 29.21 -35.95
C LYS A 93 -17.54 28.64 -36.96
N LYS A 94 -18.81 28.44 -36.59
CA LYS A 94 -19.91 28.05 -37.50
C LYS A 94 -20.89 29.20 -37.81
N LEU A 95 -20.37 30.42 -38.05
CA LEU A 95 -21.13 31.55 -38.61
C LEU A 95 -20.36 32.19 -39.76
#